data_AF-Q8ZUE6-F1
#
_entry.id   AF-Q8ZUE6-F1
#
_cell.length_a   1.000
_cell.length_b   1.000
_cell.length_c   1.000
_cell.angle_alpha   90.00
_cell.angle_beta   90.00
_cell.angle_gamma   90.00
#
_symmetry.space_group_name_H-M   'P 1'
#
loop_
_entity.id
_entity.type
_entity.pdbx_description
1 polymer ?
#
loop_
_entity_poly.entity_id
_entity_poly.type
_entity_poly.pdbx_seq_one_letter_code
_entity_poly.pdbx_strand_id
1 'polypeptide(L)' 'MTLHPGEVAKEAQIPPFIVGEIFRVLSQKGYMECWRLSHKKLKCTVRRTSPLWTSDKEAILAILQQL' A
#
# COMPACT_ATOMS: atom_id res chain seq x y z
N MET A 1 -8.60 5.79 3.31
CA MET A 1 -7.31 5.87 4.00
C MET A 1 -6.24 6.17 2.96
N THR A 2 -5.54 7.29 3.11
CA THR A 2 -4.38 7.63 2.29
C THR A 2 -3.14 7.16 3.02
N LEU A 3 -2.21 6.52 2.32
CA LEU A 3 -0.94 6.06 2.86
C LEU A 3 0.21 6.66 2.05
N HIS A 4 1.24 7.14 2.76
CA HIS A 4 2.50 7.55 2.15
C HIS A 4 3.56 6.48 2.39
N PRO A 5 4.25 5.98 1.34
CA PRO A 5 5.23 4.91 1.50
C PRO A 5 6.31 5.22 2.54
N GLY A 6 6.77 6.47 2.61
CA GLY A 6 7.80 6.89 3.56
C GLY A 6 7.33 6.88 5.02
N GLU A 7 6.05 7.19 5.27
CA GLU A 7 5.47 7.14 6.62
C GLU A 7 5.32 5.70 7.08
N VAL A 8 4.77 4.84 6.21
CA VAL A 8 4.61 3.41 6.48
C VAL A 8 5.97 2.72 6.67
N ALA A 9 6.97 3.07 5.86
CA ALA A 9 8.33 2.55 6.01
C ALA A 9 8.95 2.90 7.37
N LYS A 10 8.75 4.15 7.83
CA LYS A 10 9.23 4.63 9.12
C LYS A 10 8.56 3.88 10.28
N GLU A 11 7.25 3.70 10.23
CA GLU A 11 6.49 3.01 11.28
C GLU A 11 6.80 1.52 11.33
N ALA A 12 6.86 0.86 10.18
CA ALA A 12 7.20 -0.56 10.06
C ALA A 12 8.70 -0.87 10.20
N GLN A 13 9.55 0.16 10.34
CA GLN A 13 11.01 0.04 10.44
C GLN A 13 11.64 -0.77 9.30
N ILE A 14 11.14 -0.59 8.08
CA ILE A 14 11.65 -1.26 6.87
C ILE A 14 12.14 -0.24 5.84
N PRO A 15 13.06 -0.64 4.93
CA PRO A 15 13.52 0.24 3.86
C PRO A 15 12.37 0.78 2.99
N PRO A 16 12.36 2.09 2.66
CA PRO A 16 11.29 2.70 1.87
C PRO A 16 11.05 2.07 0.49
N PHE A 17 12.08 1.51 -0.13
CA PHE A 17 11.94 0.85 -1.43
C PHE A 17 11.07 -0.41 -1.35
N ILE A 18 11.11 -1.15 -0.22
CA ILE A 18 10.27 -2.35 -0.01
C ILE A 18 8.80 -1.96 0.03
N VAL A 19 8.46 -0.90 0.78
CA VAL A 19 7.08 -0.38 0.83
C VAL A 19 6.64 0.11 -0.55
N GLY A 20 7.53 0.75 -1.31
CA GLY A 20 7.27 1.15 -2.68
C GLY A 20 6.90 -0.04 -3.58
N GLU A 21 7.63 -1.14 -3.49
CA GLU A 21 7.34 -2.36 -4.24
C GLU A 21 6.01 -3.00 -3.81
N ILE A 22 5.74 -3.09 -2.51
CA ILE A 22 4.46 -3.60 -2.00
C ILE A 22 3.29 -2.76 -2.52
N PHE A 23 3.40 -1.43 -2.45
CA PHE A 23 2.34 -0.54 -2.93
C PHE A 23 2.15 -0.64 -4.45
N ARG A 24 3.24 -0.85 -5.20
CA ARG A 24 3.18 -1.12 -6.64
C ARG A 24 2.37 -2.38 -6.92
N VAL A 25 2.68 -3.50 -6.26
CA VAL A 25 1.96 -4.78 -6.46
C VAL A 25 0.49 -4.66 -6.06
N LEU A 26 0.21 -4.04 -4.91
CA LEU A 26 -1.17 -3.82 -4.45
C LEU A 26 -1.96 -2.92 -5.41
N SER A 27 -1.30 -1.95 -6.04
CA SER A 27 -1.94 -1.12 -7.07
C SER A 27 -2.22 -1.90 -8.35
N GLN A 28 -1.29 -2.74 -8.79
CA GLN A 28 -1.48 -3.64 -9.95
C GLN A 28 -2.64 -4.61 -9.75
N LYS A 29 -2.84 -5.11 -8.52
CA LYS A 29 -3.99 -5.96 -8.15
C LYS A 29 -5.29 -5.16 -7.93
N GLY A 30 -5.28 -3.84 -8.11
CA GLY A 30 -6.45 -2.98 -8.00
C GLY A 30 -6.90 -2.67 -6.58
N TYR A 31 -6.10 -3.00 -5.56
CA TYR A 31 -6.42 -2.76 -4.15
C TYR A 31 -6.15 -1.31 -3.71
N MET A 32 -5.30 -0.60 -4.45
CA MET A 32 -4.96 0.79 -4.19
C MET A 32 -4.69 1.58 -5.47
N GLU A 33 -4.85 2.89 -5.39
CA GLU A 33 -4.50 3.83 -6.46
C GLU A 33 -3.31 4.65 -6.03
N CYS A 34 -2.23 4.57 -6.80
CA CYS A 34 -1.01 5.32 -6.55
C CYS A 34 -0.86 6.44 -7.59
N TRP A 35 -0.67 7.66 -7.10
CA TRP A 35 -0.48 8.86 -7.89
C TRP A 35 0.93 9.37 -7.65
N ARG A 36 1.65 9.62 -8.74
CA ARG A 36 2.99 10.24 -8.67
C ARG A 36 2.80 11.74 -8.62
N LEU A 37 3.10 12.34 -7.47
CA LEU A 37 3.01 13.79 -7.25
C LEU A 37 4.28 14.51 -7.72
N SER A 38 5.43 13.84 -7.67
CA SER A 38 6.71 14.33 -8.21
C SER A 38 7.69 13.17 -8.37
N HIS A 39 8.91 13.43 -8.88
CA HIS A 39 9.97 12.41 -9.04
C HIS A 39 10.21 11.56 -7.77
N LYS A 40 10.01 12.14 -6.57
CA LYS A 40 10.26 11.48 -5.27
C LYS A 40 9.02 11.26 -4.42
N LYS A 41 7.84 11.74 -4.83
CA LYS A 41 6.61 11.65 -4.01
C LYS A 41 5.57 10.78 -4.70
N LEU A 42 5.23 9.68 -4.04
CA LEU A 42 4.12 8.80 -4.38
C LEU A 42 3.05 8.96 -3.30
N LYS A 43 1.78 9.09 -3.71
CA LYS A 43 0.63 9.10 -2.82
C LYS A 43 -0.26 7.91 -3.20
N CYS A 44 -0.48 6.99 -2.27
CA CYS A 44 -1.33 5.83 -2.53
C CYS A 44 -2.57 5.88 -1.65
N THR A 45 -3.72 5.57 -2.23
CA THR A 45 -5.01 5.55 -1.53
C THR A 45 -5.60 4.17 -1.68
N VAL A 46 -5.96 3.55 -0.55
CA VAL A 46 -6.71 2.28 -0.58
C VAL A 46 -8.10 2.56 -1.14
N ARG A 47 -8.54 1.79 -2.15
CA ARG A 47 -9.88 1.95 -2.72
C ARG A 47 -10.94 1.53 -1.70
N ARG A 48 -12.09 2.20 -1.65
CA ARG A 48 -13.20 1.82 -0.76
C ARG A 48 -13.75 0.42 -1.04
N THR A 49 -13.67 -0.02 -2.30
CA THR A 49 -14.07 -1.36 -2.73
C THR A 49 -12.97 -2.40 -2.53
N SER A 50 -11.78 -1.98 -2.09
CA SER A 50 -10.68 -2.90 -1.81
C SER A 50 -10.97 -3.66 -0.52
N PRO A 51 -10.70 -4.97 -0.48
CA PRO A 51 -10.73 -5.69 0.79
C PRO A 51 -9.79 -5.07 1.84
N LEU A 52 -8.69 -4.42 1.43
CA LEU A 52 -7.82 -3.67 2.36
C LEU A 52 -8.53 -2.51 3.11
N TRP A 53 -9.72 -2.09 2.70
CA TRP A 53 -10.47 -1.02 3.37
C TRP A 53 -11.31 -1.53 4.55
N THR A 54 -11.89 -2.73 4.43
CA THR A 54 -12.90 -3.25 5.36
C THR A 54 -12.51 -4.57 6.01
N SER A 55 -11.47 -5.24 5.52
CA SER A 55 -11.04 -6.53 6.03
C SER A 55 -10.46 -6.40 7.43
N ASP A 56 -10.79 -7.39 8.27
CA ASP A 56 -10.04 -7.64 9.50
C ASP A 56 -8.58 -8.00 9.20
N LYS A 57 -7.78 -8.07 10.28
CA LYS A 57 -6.35 -8.35 10.21
C LYS A 57 -6.03 -9.66 9.46
N GLU A 58 -6.89 -10.67 9.58
CA GLU A 58 -6.66 -12.01 9.03
C GLU A 58 -6.86 -12.00 7.51
N ALA A 59 -7.91 -11.35 7.04
CA ALA A 59 -8.14 -11.16 5.61
C ALA A 59 -7.08 -10.26 4.95
N ILE A 60 -6.57 -9.23 5.67
CA ILE A 60 -5.41 -8.46 5.19
C ILE A 60 -4.17 -9.34 5.08
N LEU A 61 -3.89 -10.19 6.08
CA LEU A 61 -2.74 -11.10 6.05
C LEU A 61 -2.81 -12.07 4.87
N ALA A 62 -4.00 -12.63 4.59
CA ALA A 62 -4.21 -13.53 3.46
C ALA A 62 -3.91 -12.85 2.10
N ILE A 63 -4.25 -11.56 1.95
CA ILE A 63 -3.90 -10.78 0.75
C ILE A 63 -2.39 -10.58 0.66
N LEU A 64 -1.74 -10.24 1.78
CA LEU A 64 -0.29 -10.01 1.82
C LEU A 64 0.52 -11.28 1.50
N GLN A 65 0.01 -12.47 1.86
CA GLN A 65 0.63 -13.76 1.53
C GLN A 65 0.58 -14.10 0.02
N GLN A 66 -0.23 -13.39 -0.76
CA GLN A 66 -0.41 -13.59 -2.20
C GLN A 66 0.31 -12.51 -3.06
N LEU A 67 1.15 -11.68 -2.43
CA LEU A 67 1.94 -10.64 -3.10
C LEU A 67 3.16 -11.21 -3.82
#